data_AF-A0AAE6WN88-F1
#
_entry.id   AF-A0AAE6WN88-F1
#
_cell.length_a   1.000
_cell.length_b   1.000
_cell.length_c   1.000
_cell.angle_alpha   90.00
_cell.angle_beta   90.00
_cell.angle_gamma   90.00
#
_symmetry.space_group_name_H-M   'P 1'
#
loop_
_entity.id
_entity.type
_entity.pdbx_description
1 polymer ?
#
loop_
_entity_poly.entity_id
_entity_poly.type
_entity_poly.pdbx_seq_one_letter_code
_entity_poly.pdbx_strand_id
1 'polypeptide(L)'
;MTNVTILTDDNGVKREYREVKREANVGERVKIIADAGVMLGEYRKGEVYTVTKLYGSFFIDVDGKWGDGTELNLAHDDYVVLEPTDIIHVDGLRYREEKRKAKAGERILIVAAEDAEGLYANGSVQTIREVPEVFGCVLVTGHAQIIYHREYVVITPLDEPATNNITVNLTVNVASSSPSEILKAIVDSVQAELAKFVGAPNNEETRDKMMEVLTNKSRDGIVERAKVDVVELRSDMTDVRNPHLRGRDDIYLLEGHLGMTADFIVNKEKRTIVCLLRGAVTPERIYARGIAKCSPDDCFNAHIGKAIALRRALDLDVPTDYLNTPQPTEPRVGDVVYPTAHRLGGRALTLKERVTGYNHERYGKNCFLTKESSGWIGDKQFRIIDDSRDQETEVTAVA
;
A
#
# COMPACT_ATOMS: atom_id res chain seq x y z
N MET A 1 9.34 18.06 27.36
CA MET A 1 8.57 17.22 26.42
C MET A 1 7.55 16.46 27.22
N THR A 2 6.29 16.47 26.79
CA THR A 2 5.23 15.70 27.44
C THR A 2 5.42 14.23 27.07
N ASN A 3 5.51 13.33 28.04
CA ASN A 3 5.56 11.90 27.75
C ASN A 3 4.20 11.43 27.24
N VAL A 4 4.21 10.61 26.20
CA VAL A 4 3.01 10.12 25.52
C VAL A 4 3.07 8.60 25.43
N THR A 5 1.94 7.96 25.75
CA THR A 5 1.71 6.54 25.53
C THR A 5 0.65 6.35 24.44
N ILE A 6 0.89 5.46 23.47
CA ILE A 6 -0.07 5.17 22.39
C ILE A 6 -0.80 3.88 22.73
N LEU A 7 -2.14 3.94 22.79
CA LEU A 7 -2.99 2.78 23.07
C LEU A 7 -4.20 2.78 22.15
N THR A 8 -4.77 1.62 21.91
CA THR A 8 -6.09 1.51 21.29
C THR A 8 -7.16 2.02 22.26
N ASP A 9 -8.01 2.93 21.80
CA ASP A 9 -9.16 3.46 22.53
C ASP A 9 -10.42 2.61 22.33
N ASP A 10 -11.53 3.01 22.94
CA ASP A 10 -12.81 2.27 22.89
C ASP A 10 -13.45 2.28 21.48
N ASN A 11 -12.99 3.17 20.60
CA ASN A 11 -13.38 3.19 19.18
C ASN A 11 -12.49 2.26 18.34
N GLY A 12 -11.52 1.56 18.92
CA GLY A 12 -10.60 0.69 18.19
C GLY A 12 -9.48 1.45 17.47
N VAL A 13 -9.27 2.74 17.77
CA VAL A 13 -8.26 3.59 17.12
C VAL A 13 -7.05 3.77 18.05
N LYS A 14 -5.86 3.81 17.47
CA LYS A 14 -4.64 4.15 18.22
C LYS A 14 -4.65 5.64 18.59
N ARG A 15 -4.72 5.95 19.87
CA ARG A 15 -4.75 7.32 20.42
C ARG A 15 -3.52 7.61 21.25
N GLU A 16 -3.06 8.86 21.21
CA GLU A 16 -2.04 9.39 22.11
C GLU A 16 -2.66 9.75 23.46
N TYR A 17 -2.07 9.24 24.54
CA TYR A 17 -2.43 9.56 25.91
C TYR A 17 -1.28 10.33 26.57
N ARG A 18 -1.61 11.47 27.16
CA ARG A 18 -0.67 12.24 27.96
C ARG A 18 -0.44 11.53 29.30
N GLU A 19 0.81 11.32 29.63
CA GLU A 19 1.21 10.80 30.94
C GLU A 19 1.25 11.92 31.97
N VAL A 20 0.35 11.87 32.95
CA VAL A 20 0.23 12.87 34.01
C VAL A 20 0.52 12.25 35.36
N LYS A 21 1.47 12.82 36.09
CA LYS A 21 1.74 12.43 37.47
C LYS A 21 0.72 13.08 38.40
N ARG A 22 -0.32 12.33 38.77
CA ARG A 22 -1.35 12.67 39.75
C ARG A 22 -2.02 11.41 40.28
N GLU A 23 -2.83 11.54 41.32
CA GLU A 23 -3.68 10.45 41.80
C GLU A 23 -4.77 10.12 40.76
N ALA A 24 -5.02 8.82 40.58
CA ALA A 24 -6.03 8.30 39.68
C ALA A 24 -7.41 8.17 40.34
N ASN A 25 -8.46 8.26 39.55
CA ASN A 25 -9.83 7.93 39.93
C ASN A 25 -10.23 6.53 39.41
N VAL A 26 -11.25 5.93 40.02
CA VAL A 26 -11.84 4.67 39.53
C VAL A 26 -12.28 4.83 38.08
N GLY A 27 -11.91 3.86 37.24
CA GLY A 27 -12.18 3.84 35.80
C GLY A 27 -11.09 4.49 34.94
N GLU A 28 -10.13 5.22 35.52
CA GLU A 28 -9.02 5.77 34.75
C GLU A 28 -7.98 4.69 34.38
N ARG A 29 -7.28 4.90 33.26
CA ARG A 29 -6.15 4.06 32.86
C ARG A 29 -4.87 4.60 33.45
N VAL A 30 -4.04 3.73 34.00
CA VAL A 30 -2.74 4.06 34.59
C VAL A 30 -1.63 3.24 33.95
N LYS A 31 -0.44 3.83 33.82
CA LYS A 31 0.75 3.15 33.33
C LYS A 31 1.79 3.03 34.44
N ILE A 32 2.35 1.84 34.62
CA ILE A 32 3.45 1.60 35.56
C ILE A 32 4.70 2.33 35.10
N ILE A 33 5.30 3.13 35.99
CA ILE A 33 6.59 3.80 35.79
C ILE A 33 7.71 3.27 36.68
N ALA A 34 7.35 2.56 37.76
CA ALA A 34 8.33 1.94 38.66
C ALA A 34 9.09 0.81 37.98
N ASP A 35 10.38 0.67 38.32
CA ASP A 35 11.23 -0.41 37.81
C ASP A 35 10.91 -1.75 38.52
N ALA A 36 11.06 -2.86 37.81
CA ALA A 36 10.65 -4.21 38.26
C ALA A 36 11.29 -4.68 39.58
N GLY A 37 12.36 -4.04 40.04
CA GLY A 37 13.03 -4.36 41.31
C GLY A 37 12.27 -3.94 42.57
N VAL A 38 11.22 -3.12 42.44
CA VAL A 38 10.48 -2.56 43.59
C VAL A 38 9.48 -3.57 44.19
N MET A 39 8.91 -4.48 43.39
CA MET A 39 7.90 -5.46 43.82
C MET A 39 8.13 -6.86 43.24
N LEU A 40 9.36 -7.39 43.40
CA LEU A 40 9.72 -8.77 43.05
C LEU A 40 9.41 -9.19 41.59
N GLY A 41 9.29 -8.23 40.67
CA GLY A 41 9.04 -8.47 39.24
C GLY A 41 7.61 -8.88 38.87
N GLU A 42 6.64 -8.74 39.78
CA GLU A 42 5.25 -9.16 39.52
C GLU A 42 4.47 -8.20 38.63
N TYR A 43 4.88 -6.94 38.52
CA TYR A 43 4.45 -6.02 37.47
C TYR A 43 5.64 -5.43 36.73
N ARG A 44 5.43 -5.05 35.47
CA ARG A 44 6.49 -4.52 34.60
C ARG A 44 6.25 -3.06 34.26
N LYS A 45 7.34 -2.29 34.27
CA LYS A 45 7.36 -0.93 33.77
C LYS A 45 6.75 -0.86 32.37
N GLY A 46 5.80 0.04 32.18
CA GLY A 46 5.08 0.23 30.92
C GLY A 46 3.76 -0.55 30.81
N GLU A 47 3.46 -1.49 31.72
CA GLU A 47 2.14 -2.13 31.76
C GLU A 47 1.04 -1.11 32.06
N VAL A 48 -0.13 -1.32 31.46
CA VAL A 48 -1.29 -0.44 31.58
C VAL A 48 -2.46 -1.20 32.18
N TYR A 49 -3.09 -0.61 33.18
CA TYR A 49 -4.21 -1.19 33.90
C TYR A 49 -5.34 -0.17 34.08
N THR A 50 -6.54 -0.63 34.40
CA THR A 50 -7.70 0.20 34.74
C THR A 50 -7.89 0.21 36.25
N VAL A 51 -8.09 1.40 36.84
CA VAL A 51 -8.36 1.52 38.28
C VAL A 51 -9.73 0.96 38.62
N THR A 52 -9.78 0.00 39.54
CA THR A 52 -11.02 -0.65 40.00
C THR A 52 -11.49 -0.12 41.35
N LYS A 53 -10.57 0.33 42.21
CA LYS A 53 -10.89 0.82 43.56
C LYS A 53 -9.82 1.78 44.10
N LEU A 54 -10.23 2.69 44.98
CA LEU A 54 -9.33 3.55 45.75
C LEU A 54 -9.16 3.00 47.16
N TYR A 55 -7.91 2.83 47.62
CA TYR A 55 -7.59 2.27 48.92
C TYR A 55 -6.87 3.32 49.79
N GLY A 56 -7.68 4.15 50.47
CA GLY A 56 -7.18 5.22 51.32
C GLY A 56 -6.35 6.25 50.54
N SER A 57 -5.34 6.83 51.19
CA SER A 57 -4.47 7.86 50.60
C SER A 57 -3.16 7.31 50.02
N PHE A 58 -3.02 5.99 49.91
CA PHE A 58 -1.73 5.37 49.62
C PHE A 58 -1.73 4.50 48.36
N PHE A 59 -2.83 3.80 48.09
CA PHE A 59 -2.89 2.80 47.03
C PHE A 59 -4.18 2.88 46.21
N ILE A 60 -4.09 2.37 44.99
CA ILE A 60 -5.23 2.04 44.13
C ILE A 60 -5.22 0.53 43.83
N ASP A 61 -6.37 -0.09 43.69
CA ASP A 61 -6.49 -1.43 43.11
C ASP A 61 -6.76 -1.29 41.61
N VAL A 62 -6.21 -2.21 40.82
CA VAL A 62 -6.39 -2.25 39.37
C VAL A 62 -6.94 -3.60 38.89
N ASP A 63 -7.31 -3.67 37.61
CA ASP A 63 -7.84 -4.89 36.97
C ASP A 63 -6.79 -5.99 36.71
N GLY A 64 -5.53 -5.75 37.09
CA GLY A 64 -4.47 -6.74 37.16
C GLY A 64 -4.54 -7.63 38.41
N LYS A 65 -3.75 -8.72 38.41
CA LYS A 65 -3.64 -9.66 39.52
C LYS A 65 -2.18 -9.90 39.87
N TRP A 66 -1.90 -10.06 41.16
CA TRP A 66 -0.63 -10.61 41.63
C TRP A 66 -0.51 -12.09 41.24
N GLY A 67 0.71 -12.64 41.32
CA GLY A 67 0.96 -14.04 40.97
C GLY A 67 0.18 -15.05 41.81
N ASP A 68 -0.24 -14.65 43.02
CA ASP A 68 -1.08 -15.42 43.93
C ASP A 68 -2.59 -15.31 43.65
N GLY A 69 -2.99 -14.51 42.65
CA GLY A 69 -4.38 -14.28 42.25
C GLY A 69 -5.12 -13.19 43.02
N THR A 70 -4.47 -12.50 43.96
CA THR A 70 -5.04 -11.33 44.65
C THR A 70 -5.03 -10.07 43.75
N GLU A 71 -5.81 -9.06 44.13
CA GLU A 71 -5.91 -7.80 43.35
C GLU A 71 -4.59 -7.04 43.36
N LEU A 72 -4.13 -6.64 42.17
CA LEU A 72 -2.93 -5.83 42.03
C LEU A 72 -3.19 -4.43 42.59
N ASN A 73 -2.45 -4.05 43.62
CA ASN A 73 -2.52 -2.72 44.23
C ASN A 73 -1.25 -1.92 43.91
N LEU A 74 -1.41 -0.65 43.50
CA LEU A 74 -0.33 0.22 43.07
C LEU A 74 -0.22 1.43 44.00
N ALA A 75 1.00 1.78 44.43
CA ALA A 75 1.23 3.03 45.16
C ALA A 75 1.09 4.23 44.22
N HIS A 76 0.66 5.38 44.74
CA HIS A 76 0.54 6.62 43.95
C HIS A 76 1.85 7.04 43.26
N ASP A 77 3.00 6.61 43.80
CA ASP A 77 4.32 6.89 43.22
C ASP A 77 4.69 5.98 42.04
N ASP A 78 4.03 4.83 41.87
CA ASP A 78 4.43 3.80 40.90
C ASP A 78 3.79 3.94 39.51
N TYR A 79 2.86 4.87 39.35
CA TYR A 79 2.14 5.07 38.08
C TYR A 79 2.07 6.52 37.62
N VAL A 80 1.64 6.67 36.36
CA VAL A 80 1.10 7.91 35.78
C VAL A 80 -0.30 7.65 35.25
N VAL A 81 -1.17 8.64 35.35
CA VAL A 81 -2.52 8.60 34.75
C VAL A 81 -2.38 8.88 33.26
N LEU A 82 -3.11 8.12 32.45
CA LEU A 82 -3.17 8.28 31.00
C LEU A 82 -4.39 9.09 30.61
N GLU A 83 -4.19 10.38 30.34
CA GLU A 83 -5.26 11.27 29.89
C GLU A 83 -5.37 11.26 28.36
N PRO A 84 -6.53 10.94 27.77
CA PRO A 84 -6.68 10.90 26.32
C PRO A 84 -6.45 12.29 25.71
N THR A 85 -5.76 12.33 24.58
CA THR A 85 -5.64 13.54 23.76
C THR A 85 -6.60 13.48 22.56
N ASP A 86 -6.69 14.59 21.84
CA ASP A 86 -7.36 14.67 20.55
C ASP A 86 -6.48 14.15 19.40
N ILE A 87 -5.35 13.49 19.68
CA ILE A 87 -4.41 13.01 18.67
C ILE A 87 -4.53 11.49 18.48
N ILE A 88 -4.76 11.08 17.23
CA ILE A 88 -4.91 9.69 16.82
C ILE A 88 -3.93 9.30 15.70
N HIS A 89 -3.71 8.00 15.54
CA HIS A 89 -2.87 7.39 14.52
C HIS A 89 -3.72 6.52 13.61
N VAL A 90 -3.79 6.90 12.33
CA VAL A 90 -4.53 6.19 11.27
C VAL A 90 -3.57 5.94 10.12
N ASP A 91 -3.41 4.69 9.71
CA ASP A 91 -2.49 4.27 8.62
C ASP A 91 -1.03 4.76 8.79
N GLY A 92 -0.58 4.91 10.04
CA GLY A 92 0.76 5.39 10.36
C GLY A 92 0.94 6.92 10.32
N LEU A 93 -0.13 7.68 10.08
CA LEU A 93 -0.16 9.14 10.10
C LEU A 93 -0.86 9.67 11.35
N ARG A 94 -0.42 10.83 11.84
CA ARG A 94 -1.00 11.51 13.02
C ARG A 94 -2.09 12.50 12.58
N TYR A 95 -3.24 12.43 13.24
CA TYR A 95 -4.35 13.34 13.03
C TYR A 95 -4.80 13.97 14.35
N ARG A 96 -5.33 15.19 14.28
CA ARG A 96 -6.08 15.86 15.33
C ARG A 96 -7.57 15.70 15.09
N GLU A 97 -8.31 15.31 16.11
CA GLU A 97 -9.76 15.28 16.13
C GLU A 97 -10.35 16.66 16.39
N GLU A 98 -11.33 17.05 15.58
CA GLU A 98 -12.02 18.32 15.66
C GLU A 98 -13.54 18.08 15.70
N LYS A 99 -14.17 18.44 16.83
CA LYS A 99 -15.62 18.36 17.02
C LYS A 99 -16.32 19.50 16.27
N ARG A 100 -16.45 19.36 14.95
CA ARG A 100 -17.13 20.31 14.06
C ARG A 100 -17.79 19.59 12.87
N LYS A 101 -18.61 20.34 12.13
CA LYS A 101 -19.15 19.87 10.86
C LYS A 101 -18.04 19.76 9.81
N ALA A 102 -18.07 18.69 9.02
CA ALA A 102 -17.14 18.44 7.93
C ALA A 102 -17.53 19.21 6.65
N LYS A 103 -16.58 19.33 5.73
CA LYS A 103 -16.75 19.80 4.35
C LYS A 103 -16.45 18.67 3.37
N ALA A 104 -16.93 18.80 2.13
CA ALA A 104 -16.58 17.87 1.06
C ALA A 104 -15.05 17.78 0.90
N GLY A 105 -14.53 16.57 0.73
CA GLY A 105 -13.10 16.27 0.63
C GLY A 105 -12.36 16.07 1.96
N GLU A 106 -12.95 16.41 3.11
CA GLU A 106 -12.33 16.16 4.41
C GLU A 106 -12.43 14.68 4.82
N ARG A 107 -11.58 14.25 5.77
CA ARG A 107 -11.68 12.93 6.42
C ARG A 107 -12.42 13.06 7.75
N ILE A 108 -13.20 12.04 8.09
CA ILE A 108 -13.89 11.92 9.37
C ILE A 108 -13.54 10.59 10.04
N LEU A 109 -13.57 10.58 11.36
CA LEU A 109 -13.56 9.38 12.19
C LEU A 109 -14.95 9.14 12.77
N ILE A 110 -15.48 7.93 12.63
CA ILE A 110 -16.72 7.51 13.30
C ILE A 110 -16.43 7.20 14.76
N VAL A 111 -17.14 7.89 15.66
CA VAL A 111 -17.01 7.76 17.13
C VAL A 111 -18.31 7.34 17.82
N ALA A 112 -19.44 7.38 17.11
CA ALA A 112 -20.75 6.98 17.62
C ALA A 112 -21.64 6.50 16.48
N ALA A 113 -21.31 5.35 15.89
CA ALA A 113 -22.05 4.75 14.80
C ALA A 113 -23.50 4.43 15.21
N GLU A 114 -24.46 4.90 14.41
CA GLU A 114 -25.90 4.69 14.57
C GLU A 114 -26.47 4.22 13.22
N ASP A 115 -27.35 3.22 13.21
CA ASP A 115 -28.01 2.73 11.99
C ASP A 115 -27.06 2.49 10.80
N ALA A 116 -25.84 2.02 11.09
CA ALA A 116 -24.79 1.87 10.10
C ALA A 116 -25.03 0.73 9.09
N GLU A 117 -25.99 -0.17 9.37
CA GLU A 117 -26.32 -1.35 8.55
C GLU A 117 -25.08 -2.21 8.18
N GLY A 118 -24.04 -2.20 9.02
CA GLY A 118 -22.78 -2.92 8.78
C GLY A 118 -21.82 -2.26 7.79
N LEU A 119 -22.14 -1.06 7.28
CA LEU A 119 -21.31 -0.34 6.30
C LEU A 119 -20.14 0.42 6.95
N TYR A 120 -20.28 0.77 8.22
CA TYR A 120 -19.24 1.40 9.03
C TYR A 120 -19.45 1.04 10.52
N ALA A 121 -18.43 1.28 11.32
CA ALA A 121 -18.44 1.10 12.77
C ALA A 121 -17.60 2.19 13.45
N ASN A 122 -17.68 2.29 14.77
CA ASN A 122 -16.72 3.10 15.53
C ASN A 122 -15.29 2.73 15.13
N GLY A 123 -14.45 3.73 14.93
CA GLY A 123 -13.09 3.56 14.43
C GLY A 123 -12.95 3.65 12.91
N SER A 124 -14.05 3.57 12.16
CA SER A 124 -14.01 3.70 10.69
C SER A 124 -13.61 5.12 10.29
N VAL A 125 -12.70 5.23 9.32
CA VAL A 125 -12.28 6.51 8.75
C VAL A 125 -12.79 6.62 7.33
N GLN A 126 -13.51 7.69 7.04
CA GLN A 126 -14.16 7.90 5.75
C GLN A 126 -13.82 9.26 5.14
N THR A 127 -13.85 9.34 3.82
CA THR A 127 -13.67 10.60 3.08
C THR A 127 -15.03 11.14 2.63
N ILE A 128 -15.29 12.41 2.93
CA ILE A 128 -16.56 13.06 2.59
C ILE A 128 -16.62 13.31 1.08
N ARG A 129 -17.66 12.79 0.43
CA ARG A 129 -18.00 13.10 -0.96
C ARG A 129 -18.81 14.38 -1.05
N GLU A 130 -19.83 14.51 -0.20
CA GLU A 130 -20.82 15.59 -0.27
C GLU A 130 -21.40 15.90 1.11
N VAL A 131 -21.80 17.16 1.32
CA VAL A 131 -22.49 17.62 2.54
C VAL A 131 -23.86 18.17 2.11
N PRO A 132 -24.94 17.38 2.20
CA PRO A 132 -26.28 17.84 1.89
C PRO A 132 -26.68 19.02 2.79
N GLU A 133 -27.31 20.05 2.22
CA GLU A 133 -27.75 21.24 2.98
C GLU A 133 -28.89 20.93 3.96
N VAL A 134 -29.68 19.90 3.65
CA VAL A 134 -30.81 19.43 4.44
C VAL A 134 -30.35 18.17 5.17
N PHE A 135 -30.83 17.93 6.40
CA PHE A 135 -30.59 16.72 7.23
C PHE A 135 -29.39 16.71 8.20
N GLY A 136 -28.45 17.65 8.13
CA GLY A 136 -27.34 17.71 9.11
C GLY A 136 -26.49 16.43 9.10
N CYS A 137 -26.15 15.98 7.90
CA CYS A 137 -25.42 14.75 7.63
C CYS A 137 -24.32 14.96 6.60
N VAL A 138 -23.57 13.90 6.32
CA VAL A 138 -22.57 13.84 5.27
C VAL A 138 -22.72 12.54 4.48
N LEU A 139 -22.29 12.56 3.23
CA LEU A 139 -22.19 11.41 2.34
C LEU A 139 -20.71 11.13 2.08
N VAL A 140 -20.31 9.86 2.05
CA VAL A 140 -18.92 9.44 1.91
C VAL A 140 -18.66 8.69 0.61
N THR A 141 -17.38 8.58 0.24
CA THR A 141 -16.95 7.72 -0.85
C THR A 141 -16.98 6.26 -0.41
N GLY A 142 -17.80 5.43 -1.04
CA GLY A 142 -17.82 3.97 -0.82
C GLY A 142 -19.20 3.38 -0.54
N HIS A 143 -20.13 4.17 0.00
CA HIS A 143 -21.51 3.73 0.21
C HIS A 143 -22.51 4.90 0.18
N ALA A 144 -23.79 4.57 0.04
CA ALA A 144 -24.89 5.54 -0.03
C ALA A 144 -25.48 5.93 1.33
N GLN A 145 -25.12 5.22 2.41
CA GLN A 145 -25.64 5.51 3.76
C GLN A 145 -25.21 6.89 4.24
N ILE A 146 -26.17 7.62 4.81
CA ILE A 146 -25.94 8.92 5.42
C ILE A 146 -25.24 8.75 6.78
N ILE A 147 -24.38 9.70 7.14
CA ILE A 147 -23.73 9.74 8.45
C ILE A 147 -24.09 11.09 9.09
N TYR A 148 -24.74 11.07 10.26
CA TYR A 148 -25.14 12.27 10.96
C TYR A 148 -23.95 12.98 11.62
N HIS A 149 -24.03 14.30 11.77
CA HIS A 149 -22.98 15.10 12.45
C HIS A 149 -22.62 14.64 13.87
N ARG A 150 -23.51 13.90 14.53
CA ARG A 150 -23.29 13.38 15.90
C ARG A 150 -22.43 12.11 15.94
N GLU A 151 -22.32 11.41 14.81
CA GLU A 151 -21.65 10.10 14.74
C GLU A 151 -20.14 10.22 14.51
N TYR A 152 -19.66 11.41 14.12
CA TYR A 152 -18.29 11.60 13.67
C TYR A 152 -17.59 12.81 14.29
N VAL A 153 -16.27 12.78 14.21
CA VAL A 153 -15.40 13.96 14.36
C VAL A 153 -14.60 14.16 13.09
N VAL A 154 -14.28 15.41 12.74
CA VAL A 154 -13.37 15.69 11.62
C VAL A 154 -11.96 15.36 12.07
N ILE A 155 -11.15 14.79 11.19
CA ILE A 155 -9.74 14.52 11.48
C ILE A 155 -8.84 15.33 10.54
N THR A 156 -7.96 16.12 11.12
CA THR A 156 -7.02 16.98 10.39
C THR A 156 -5.61 16.42 10.55
N PRO A 157 -4.86 16.17 9.48
CA PRO A 157 -3.49 15.67 9.60
C PRO A 157 -2.63 16.68 10.38
N LEU A 158 -1.88 16.20 11.38
CA LEU A 158 -0.93 17.00 12.15
C LEU A 158 0.47 16.97 11.54
N ASP A 159 0.84 15.80 11.04
CA ASP A 159 1.97 15.66 10.15
C ASP A 159 1.38 15.79 8.75
N GLU A 160 1.28 17.02 8.23
CA GLU A 160 1.21 17.15 6.78
C GLU A 160 2.46 16.42 6.25
N PRO A 161 2.35 15.35 5.43
CA PRO A 161 3.51 15.01 4.63
C PRO A 161 3.81 16.30 3.89
N ALA A 162 4.98 16.89 4.13
CA ALA A 162 5.34 18.18 3.55
C ALA A 162 5.04 18.09 2.06
N THR A 163 3.90 18.64 1.65
CA THR A 163 3.57 18.72 0.24
C THR A 163 4.35 19.93 -0.17
N ASN A 164 5.60 19.66 -0.55
CA ASN A 164 6.41 20.59 -1.30
C ASN A 164 5.69 20.79 -2.63
N ASN A 165 4.63 21.62 -2.61
CA ASN A 165 3.86 21.98 -3.77
C ASN A 165 4.76 22.87 -4.60
N ILE A 166 5.49 22.25 -5.51
CA ILE A 166 6.27 22.96 -6.51
C ILE A 166 5.25 23.47 -7.54
N THR A 167 4.96 24.76 -7.50
CA THR A 167 4.11 25.40 -8.51
C THR A 167 4.97 25.72 -9.73
N VAL A 168 4.69 25.08 -10.86
CA VAL A 168 5.40 25.30 -12.12
C VAL A 168 4.46 26.01 -13.11
N ASN A 169 4.72 27.29 -13.40
CA ASN A 169 3.96 28.05 -14.39
C ASN A 169 4.53 27.78 -15.79
N LEU A 170 3.86 26.92 -16.58
CA LEU A 170 4.28 26.56 -17.93
C LEU A 170 3.48 27.32 -18.99
N THR A 171 4.17 27.86 -20.00
CA THR A 171 3.55 28.37 -21.23
C THR A 171 3.78 27.34 -22.33
N VAL A 172 2.71 26.68 -22.79
CA VAL A 172 2.78 25.65 -23.84
C VAL A 172 2.23 26.23 -25.13
N ASN A 173 3.08 26.38 -26.14
CA ASN A 173 2.67 26.81 -27.48
C ASN A 173 2.41 25.58 -28.33
N VAL A 174 1.15 25.38 -28.74
CA VAL A 174 0.76 24.26 -29.60
C VAL A 174 0.32 24.80 -30.96
N ALA A 175 0.86 24.24 -32.03
CA ALA A 175 0.52 24.63 -33.41
C ALA A 175 -0.74 23.92 -33.94
N SER A 176 -1.26 22.92 -33.21
CA SER A 176 -2.41 22.10 -33.60
C SER A 176 -3.44 21.97 -32.48
N SER A 177 -4.66 21.58 -32.85
CA SER A 177 -5.78 21.32 -31.94
C SER A 177 -5.98 19.82 -31.66
N SER A 178 -5.00 18.96 -31.96
CA SER A 178 -5.08 17.53 -31.68
C SER A 178 -4.82 17.25 -30.19
N PRO A 179 -5.71 16.53 -29.48
CA PRO A 179 -5.52 16.20 -28.06
C PRO A 179 -4.21 15.47 -27.76
N SER A 180 -3.74 14.61 -28.66
CA SER A 180 -2.49 13.87 -28.50
C SER A 180 -1.25 14.76 -28.62
N GLU A 181 -1.28 15.75 -29.51
CA GLU A 181 -0.17 16.69 -29.69
C GLU A 181 -0.13 17.74 -28.58
N ILE A 182 -1.29 18.17 -28.08
CA ILE A 182 -1.39 19.03 -26.89
C ILE A 182 -0.81 18.30 -25.67
N LEU A 183 -1.22 17.04 -25.45
CA LEU A 183 -0.70 16.25 -24.34
C LEU A 183 0.82 16.06 -24.43
N LYS A 184 1.33 15.75 -25.62
CA LYS A 184 2.76 15.64 -25.87
C LYS A 184 3.50 16.95 -25.56
N ALA A 185 2.99 18.09 -26.04
CA ALA A 185 3.61 19.39 -25.79
C ALA A 185 3.62 19.78 -24.31
N ILE A 186 2.59 19.41 -23.55
CA ILE A 186 2.53 19.59 -22.09
C ILE A 186 3.62 18.74 -21.42
N VAL A 187 3.70 17.44 -21.76
CA VAL A 187 4.71 16.52 -21.21
C VAL A 187 6.13 17.03 -21.50
N ASP A 188 6.41 17.41 -22.75
CA ASP A 188 7.71 17.92 -23.17
C ASP A 188 8.08 19.20 -22.39
N SER A 189 7.12 20.10 -22.16
CA SER A 189 7.34 21.36 -21.44
C SER A 189 7.58 21.14 -19.94
N VAL A 190 6.82 20.23 -19.30
CA VAL A 190 7.02 19.84 -17.90
C VAL A 190 8.41 19.23 -17.72
N GLN A 191 8.80 18.34 -18.62
CA GLN A 191 10.10 17.67 -18.58
C GLN A 191 11.27 18.63 -18.79
N ALA A 192 11.14 19.61 -19.70
CA ALA A 192 12.13 20.65 -19.92
C ALA A 192 12.31 21.57 -18.70
N GLU A 193 11.23 21.93 -18.00
CA GLU A 193 11.31 22.76 -16.81
C GLU A 193 11.93 22.00 -15.63
N LEU A 194 11.59 20.73 -15.47
CA LEU A 194 12.20 19.86 -14.46
C LEU A 194 13.71 19.67 -14.70
N ALA A 195 14.15 19.62 -15.96
CA ALA A 195 15.57 19.53 -16.31
C ALA A 195 16.38 20.79 -15.91
N LYS A 196 15.74 21.94 -15.73
CA LYS A 196 16.42 23.16 -15.25
C LYS A 196 16.82 23.09 -13.77
N PHE A 197 16.17 22.23 -12.98
CA PHE A 197 16.52 22.01 -11.57
C PHE A 197 17.81 21.18 -11.37
N VAL A 198 18.43 20.67 -12.46
CA VAL A 198 19.70 19.92 -12.46
C VAL A 198 20.91 20.76 -11.99
N GLY A 199 20.74 22.07 -11.80
CA GLY A 199 21.75 22.99 -11.26
C GLY A 199 21.85 23.06 -9.72
N ALA A 200 20.96 22.40 -8.97
CA ALA A 200 21.09 22.31 -7.52
C ALA A 200 22.17 21.28 -7.12
N PRO A 201 22.99 21.54 -6.09
CA PRO A 201 24.11 20.67 -5.76
C PRO A 201 23.54 19.35 -5.24
N ASN A 202 23.76 18.24 -5.96
CA ASN A 202 23.65 16.89 -5.41
C ASN A 202 24.47 15.92 -6.26
N ASN A 203 25.05 14.94 -5.58
CA ASN A 203 25.92 13.88 -6.10
C ASN A 203 25.32 13.12 -7.30
N GLU A 204 26.18 12.40 -8.02
CA GLU A 204 25.86 11.59 -9.22
C GLU A 204 24.64 10.66 -8.99
N GLU A 205 24.54 10.07 -7.80
CA GLU A 205 23.42 9.22 -7.37
C GLU A 205 22.05 9.94 -7.36
N THR A 206 22.01 11.21 -6.98
CA THR A 206 20.75 11.99 -6.96
C THR A 206 20.33 12.38 -8.38
N ARG A 207 21.29 12.67 -9.27
CA ARG A 207 20.98 12.91 -10.69
C ARG A 207 20.43 11.66 -11.37
N ASP A 208 20.98 10.49 -11.07
CA ASP A 208 20.53 9.23 -11.64
C ASP A 208 19.11 8.89 -11.19
N LYS A 209 18.81 9.02 -9.89
CA LYS A 209 17.45 8.85 -9.35
C LYS A 209 16.46 9.85 -9.93
N MET A 210 16.87 11.10 -10.09
CA MET A 210 16.02 12.15 -10.66
C MET A 210 15.73 11.90 -12.15
N MET A 211 16.71 11.43 -12.93
CA MET A 211 16.52 11.01 -14.32
C MET A 211 15.65 9.76 -14.47
N GLU A 212 15.75 8.79 -13.55
CA GLU A 212 14.89 7.61 -13.50
C GLU A 212 13.41 7.98 -13.32
N VAL A 213 13.14 8.90 -12.39
CA VAL A 213 11.79 9.44 -12.12
C VAL A 213 11.28 10.26 -13.31
N LEU A 214 12.11 11.16 -13.85
CA LEU A 214 11.74 12.06 -14.96
C LEU A 214 11.45 11.34 -16.28
N THR A 215 12.02 10.15 -16.49
CA THR A 215 11.83 9.38 -17.72
C THR A 215 10.76 8.31 -17.59
N ASN A 216 10.04 8.23 -16.46
CA ASN A 216 9.06 7.17 -16.15
C ASN A 216 9.66 5.76 -16.32
N LYS A 217 10.98 5.64 -16.13
CA LYS A 217 11.76 4.41 -16.34
C LYS A 217 11.86 3.54 -15.11
N SER A 218 11.35 3.97 -13.95
CA SER A 218 11.33 3.08 -12.77
C SER A 218 10.64 1.76 -13.15
N ARG A 219 11.29 0.64 -12.83
CA ARG A 219 10.79 -0.69 -13.23
C ARG A 219 9.36 -0.91 -12.73
N ASP A 220 9.06 -0.48 -11.49
CA ASP A 220 7.71 -0.53 -10.93
C ASP A 220 6.70 0.31 -11.74
N GLY A 221 7.06 1.52 -12.18
CA GLY A 221 6.21 2.34 -13.04
C GLY A 221 5.92 1.70 -14.41
N ILE A 222 6.90 0.98 -14.98
CA ILE A 222 6.69 0.21 -16.22
C ILE A 222 5.76 -0.98 -15.98
N VAL A 223 5.92 -1.70 -14.85
CA VAL A 223 5.03 -2.80 -14.47
C VAL A 223 3.59 -2.33 -14.26
N GLU A 224 3.37 -1.21 -13.56
CA GLU A 224 2.03 -0.64 -13.38
C GLU A 224 1.41 -0.19 -14.71
N ARG A 225 2.18 0.47 -15.58
CA ARG A 225 1.71 0.78 -16.94
C ARG A 225 1.33 -0.48 -17.72
N ALA A 226 2.10 -1.56 -17.61
CA ALA A 226 1.76 -2.82 -18.27
C ALA A 226 0.47 -3.46 -17.73
N LYS A 227 0.17 -3.31 -16.43
CA LYS A 227 -1.12 -3.75 -15.85
C LYS A 227 -2.27 -2.94 -16.40
N VAL A 228 -2.13 -1.61 -16.41
CA VAL A 228 -3.14 -0.68 -16.93
C VAL A 228 -3.37 -0.93 -18.42
N ASP A 229 -2.32 -1.16 -19.20
CA ASP A 229 -2.41 -1.40 -20.65
C ASP A 229 -3.28 -2.63 -21.00
N VAL A 230 -3.15 -3.72 -20.23
CA VAL A 230 -4.02 -4.90 -20.40
C VAL A 230 -5.48 -4.57 -20.12
N VAL A 231 -5.75 -3.62 -19.21
CA VAL A 231 -7.12 -3.19 -18.89
C VAL A 231 -7.65 -2.20 -19.92
N GLU A 232 -6.86 -1.20 -20.32
CA GLU A 232 -7.27 -0.17 -21.26
C GLU A 232 -7.47 -0.70 -22.69
N LEU A 233 -6.80 -1.79 -23.06
CA LEU A 233 -7.02 -2.47 -24.33
C LEU A 233 -8.35 -3.24 -24.39
N ARG A 234 -9.06 -3.39 -23.27
CA ARG A 234 -10.40 -3.96 -23.26
C ARG A 234 -11.36 -3.00 -23.93
N SER A 235 -12.28 -3.57 -24.69
CA SER A 235 -13.31 -2.83 -25.40
C SER A 235 -14.50 -2.62 -24.49
N ASP A 236 -15.10 -1.43 -24.54
CA ASP A 236 -16.35 -1.17 -23.86
C ASP A 236 -17.50 -1.91 -24.57
N MET A 237 -18.06 -2.90 -23.87
CA MET A 237 -19.17 -3.71 -24.38
C MET A 237 -20.48 -3.42 -23.64
N THR A 238 -20.60 -2.30 -22.93
CA THR A 238 -21.84 -1.95 -22.20
C THR A 238 -23.05 -1.81 -23.14
N ASP A 239 -22.86 -1.20 -24.31
CA ASP A 239 -23.96 -0.86 -25.23
C ASP A 239 -23.99 -1.66 -26.54
N VAL A 240 -23.31 -2.81 -26.60
CA VAL A 240 -23.32 -3.62 -27.83
C VAL A 240 -24.67 -4.31 -28.07
N ARG A 241 -25.00 -4.47 -29.37
CA ARG A 241 -26.23 -5.11 -29.83
C ARG A 241 -26.28 -6.61 -29.53
N ASN A 242 -25.13 -7.29 -29.47
CA ASN A 242 -25.07 -8.72 -29.20
C ASN A 242 -25.24 -9.00 -27.69
N PRO A 243 -26.32 -9.69 -27.26
CA PRO A 243 -26.58 -9.96 -25.84
C PRO A 243 -25.48 -10.76 -25.15
N HIS A 244 -24.75 -11.62 -25.88
CA HIS A 244 -23.68 -12.46 -25.31
C HIS A 244 -22.41 -11.67 -24.96
N LEU A 245 -22.27 -10.46 -25.51
CA LEU A 245 -21.12 -9.59 -25.28
C LEU A 245 -21.47 -8.42 -24.36
N ARG A 246 -22.76 -8.13 -24.16
CA ARG A 246 -23.22 -6.97 -23.42
C ARG A 246 -22.80 -7.04 -21.96
N GLY A 247 -22.15 -5.98 -21.46
CA GLY A 247 -21.75 -5.85 -20.06
C GLY A 247 -20.54 -6.71 -19.66
N ARG A 248 -19.85 -7.33 -20.63
CA ARG A 248 -18.57 -8.01 -20.38
C ARG A 248 -17.43 -7.02 -20.41
N ASP A 249 -16.54 -7.12 -19.43
CA ASP A 249 -15.35 -6.28 -19.28
C ASP A 249 -14.06 -6.99 -19.73
N ASP A 250 -14.13 -8.22 -20.25
CA ASP A 250 -12.99 -9.05 -20.61
C ASP A 250 -12.83 -9.24 -22.12
N ILE A 251 -13.45 -8.35 -22.91
CA ILE A 251 -13.47 -8.42 -24.37
C ILE A 251 -12.40 -7.51 -24.98
N TYR A 252 -11.69 -8.02 -25.98
CA TYR A 252 -10.74 -7.28 -26.81
C TYR A 252 -11.22 -7.33 -28.26
N LEU A 253 -11.00 -6.25 -29.02
CA LEU A 253 -11.35 -6.22 -30.44
C LEU A 253 -10.11 -6.48 -31.30
N LEU A 254 -10.11 -7.62 -32.00
CA LEU A 254 -9.15 -7.87 -33.06
C LEU A 254 -9.60 -7.12 -34.32
N GLU A 255 -8.70 -6.31 -34.89
CA GLU A 255 -8.95 -5.46 -36.08
C GLU A 255 -10.18 -4.54 -35.93
N GLY A 256 -10.58 -4.20 -34.69
CA GLY A 256 -11.72 -3.31 -34.41
C GLY A 256 -13.11 -3.91 -34.66
N HIS A 257 -13.22 -5.21 -34.98
CA HIS A 257 -14.50 -5.80 -35.41
C HIS A 257 -14.87 -7.10 -34.68
N LEU A 258 -13.88 -7.90 -34.30
CA LEU A 258 -14.09 -9.24 -33.74
C LEU A 258 -13.85 -9.23 -32.23
N GLY A 259 -14.91 -9.46 -31.45
CA GLY A 259 -14.85 -9.54 -29.97
C GLY A 259 -14.23 -10.85 -29.48
N MET A 260 -13.09 -10.76 -28.82
CA MET A 260 -12.26 -11.87 -28.37
C MET A 260 -12.01 -11.83 -26.86
N THR A 261 -11.71 -12.97 -26.25
CA THR A 261 -11.18 -13.05 -24.88
C THR A 261 -9.70 -13.42 -24.92
N ALA A 262 -8.91 -12.90 -23.97
CA ALA A 262 -7.48 -13.16 -23.89
C ALA A 262 -7.15 -14.22 -22.83
N ASP A 263 -6.65 -15.38 -23.27
CA ASP A 263 -6.12 -16.41 -22.40
C ASP A 263 -4.60 -16.32 -22.32
N PHE A 264 -4.07 -16.16 -21.10
CA PHE A 264 -2.64 -16.05 -20.86
C PHE A 264 -2.06 -17.37 -20.34
N ILE A 265 -1.11 -17.94 -21.08
CA ILE A 265 -0.32 -19.09 -20.65
C ILE A 265 1.06 -18.57 -20.24
N VAL A 266 1.36 -18.65 -18.93
CA VAL A 266 2.62 -18.18 -18.36
C VAL A 266 3.52 -19.37 -18.08
N ASN A 267 4.61 -19.52 -18.84
CA ASN A 267 5.63 -20.53 -18.59
C ASN A 267 6.86 -19.85 -17.98
N LYS A 268 6.94 -19.85 -16.64
CA LYS A 268 8.04 -19.24 -15.87
C LYS A 268 9.39 -19.90 -16.15
N GLU A 269 9.43 -21.24 -16.29
CA GLU A 269 10.65 -22.00 -16.57
C GLU A 269 11.29 -21.61 -17.90
N LYS A 270 10.47 -21.50 -18.95
CA LYS A 270 10.89 -21.07 -20.30
C LYS A 270 10.89 -19.55 -20.46
N ARG A 271 10.53 -18.81 -19.41
CA ARG A 271 10.43 -17.34 -19.40
C ARG A 271 9.62 -16.79 -20.59
N THR A 272 8.54 -17.48 -20.91
CA THR A 272 7.72 -17.25 -22.09
C THR A 272 6.26 -17.10 -21.68
N ILE A 273 5.59 -16.09 -22.23
CA ILE A 273 4.17 -15.83 -22.04
C ILE A 273 3.50 -15.87 -23.41
N VAL A 274 2.41 -16.62 -23.50
CA VAL A 274 1.61 -16.73 -24.72
C VAL A 274 0.22 -16.18 -24.42
N CYS A 275 -0.25 -15.24 -25.23
CA CYS A 275 -1.62 -14.77 -25.25
C CYS A 275 -2.36 -15.45 -26.40
N LEU A 276 -3.46 -16.13 -26.11
CA LEU A 276 -4.36 -16.71 -27.11
C LEU A 276 -5.65 -15.89 -27.13
N LEU A 277 -5.97 -15.28 -28.27
CA LEU A 277 -7.24 -14.59 -28.47
C LEU A 277 -8.27 -15.59 -28.99
N ARG A 278 -9.28 -15.87 -28.16
CA ARG A 278 -10.37 -16.79 -28.46
C ARG A 278 -11.64 -16.02 -28.79
N GLY A 279 -12.49 -16.60 -29.63
CA GLY A 279 -13.77 -15.97 -29.93
C GLY A 279 -14.63 -15.85 -28.69
N ALA A 280 -15.14 -14.66 -28.39
CA ALA A 280 -15.97 -14.46 -27.19
C ALA A 280 -17.28 -15.27 -27.20
N VAL A 281 -17.76 -15.64 -28.40
CA VAL A 281 -18.93 -16.51 -28.64
C VAL A 281 -18.53 -17.91 -29.14
N THR A 282 -17.26 -18.10 -29.52
CA THR A 282 -16.71 -19.37 -30.03
C THR A 282 -15.36 -19.65 -29.34
N PRO A 283 -15.35 -19.95 -28.03
CA PRO A 283 -14.13 -20.03 -27.22
C PRO A 283 -13.18 -21.17 -27.66
N GLU A 284 -13.71 -22.20 -28.32
CA GLU A 284 -12.93 -23.29 -28.91
C GLU A 284 -12.00 -22.81 -30.03
N ARG A 285 -12.34 -21.70 -30.70
CA ARG A 285 -11.58 -21.17 -31.83
C ARG A 285 -10.61 -20.08 -31.39
N ILE A 286 -9.34 -20.29 -31.72
CA ILE A 286 -8.26 -19.31 -31.54
C ILE A 286 -8.14 -18.49 -32.83
N TYR A 287 -8.25 -17.17 -32.71
CA TYR A 287 -8.20 -16.24 -33.84
C TYR A 287 -6.82 -15.62 -34.02
N ALA A 288 -6.14 -15.32 -32.91
CA ALA A 288 -4.79 -14.77 -32.95
C ALA A 288 -3.99 -15.24 -31.74
N ARG A 289 -2.67 -15.14 -31.86
CA ARG A 289 -1.74 -15.45 -30.78
C ARG A 289 -0.63 -14.43 -30.75
N GLY A 290 -0.20 -14.06 -29.55
CA GLY A 290 0.98 -13.26 -29.33
C GLY A 290 1.91 -13.93 -28.34
N ILE A 291 3.21 -13.79 -28.57
CA ILE A 291 4.24 -14.46 -27.75
C ILE A 291 5.19 -13.39 -27.23
N ALA A 292 5.42 -13.37 -25.93
CA ALA A 292 6.48 -12.61 -25.28
C ALA A 292 7.52 -13.58 -24.72
N LYS A 293 8.79 -13.38 -25.06
CA LYS A 293 9.90 -14.18 -24.56
C LYS A 293 10.91 -13.25 -23.92
N CYS A 294 11.19 -13.49 -22.64
CA CYS A 294 12.15 -12.71 -21.87
C CYS A 294 13.57 -13.22 -22.11
N SER A 295 14.54 -12.31 -22.22
CA SER A 295 15.95 -12.67 -22.42
C SER A 295 16.51 -13.38 -21.18
N PRO A 296 17.37 -14.41 -21.32
CA PRO A 296 18.04 -15.05 -20.18
C PRO A 296 18.78 -14.09 -19.24
N ASP A 297 19.28 -12.97 -19.78
CA ASP A 297 20.03 -11.96 -19.05
C ASP A 297 19.13 -10.88 -18.40
N ASP A 298 17.85 -10.84 -18.78
CA ASP A 298 16.88 -9.90 -18.22
C ASP A 298 16.23 -10.45 -16.94
N CYS A 299 15.40 -9.66 -16.24
CA CYS A 299 14.53 -10.11 -15.16
C CYS A 299 13.11 -10.35 -15.67
N PHE A 300 12.57 -11.56 -15.43
CA PHE A 300 11.23 -11.94 -15.87
C PHE A 300 10.15 -11.19 -15.08
N ASN A 301 9.16 -10.65 -15.80
CA ASN A 301 7.95 -10.08 -15.19
C ASN A 301 6.70 -10.52 -15.96
N ALA A 302 5.75 -11.11 -15.23
CA ALA A 302 4.53 -11.65 -15.83
C ALA A 302 3.63 -10.56 -16.43
N HIS A 303 3.53 -9.39 -15.81
CA HIS A 303 2.64 -8.32 -16.28
C HIS A 303 3.16 -7.68 -17.56
N ILE A 304 4.46 -7.36 -17.62
CA ILE A 304 5.11 -6.84 -18.82
C ILE A 304 4.98 -7.86 -19.97
N GLY A 305 5.25 -9.13 -19.70
CA GLY A 305 5.12 -10.17 -20.72
C GLY A 305 3.67 -10.38 -21.18
N LYS A 306 2.67 -10.27 -20.30
CA LYS A 306 1.23 -10.32 -20.66
C LYS A 306 0.86 -9.14 -21.58
N ALA A 307 1.27 -7.91 -21.26
CA ALA A 307 1.01 -6.73 -22.10
C ALA A 307 1.65 -6.86 -23.49
N ILE A 308 2.92 -7.27 -23.56
CA ILE A 308 3.62 -7.51 -24.84
C ILE A 308 2.91 -8.61 -25.65
N ALA A 309 2.55 -9.73 -25.01
CA ALA A 309 1.89 -10.84 -25.67
C ALA A 309 0.50 -10.43 -26.18
N LEU A 310 -0.26 -9.65 -25.41
CA LEU A 310 -1.57 -9.16 -25.81
C LEU A 310 -1.48 -8.19 -26.98
N ARG A 311 -0.61 -7.17 -26.92
CA ARG A 311 -0.40 -6.22 -28.02
C ARG A 311 0.01 -6.93 -29.30
N ARG A 312 0.92 -7.91 -29.22
CA ARG A 312 1.29 -8.75 -30.37
C ARG A 312 0.13 -9.60 -30.89
N ALA A 313 -0.76 -10.07 -30.03
CA ALA A 313 -1.93 -10.83 -30.45
C ALA A 313 -2.98 -9.96 -31.15
N LEU A 314 -3.10 -8.69 -30.73
CA LEU A 314 -4.00 -7.69 -31.31
C LEU A 314 -3.40 -6.95 -32.53
N ASP A 315 -2.19 -7.31 -32.95
CA ASP A 315 -1.43 -6.65 -34.02
C ASP A 315 -1.19 -5.14 -33.75
N LEU A 316 -0.92 -4.80 -32.49
CA LEU A 316 -0.60 -3.45 -32.03
C LEU A 316 0.90 -3.28 -31.79
N ASP A 317 1.40 -2.06 -31.99
CA ASP A 317 2.78 -1.70 -31.67
C ASP A 317 3.07 -1.89 -30.18
N VAL A 318 4.20 -2.54 -29.89
CA VAL A 318 4.66 -2.78 -28.51
C VAL A 318 5.51 -1.58 -28.07
N PRO A 319 5.16 -0.90 -26.97
CA PRO A 319 5.97 0.18 -26.41
C PRO A 319 7.43 -0.26 -26.18
N THR A 320 8.38 0.58 -26.60
CA THR A 320 9.82 0.29 -26.46
C THR A 320 10.25 0.14 -25.00
N ASP A 321 9.55 0.78 -24.07
CA ASP A 321 9.79 0.71 -22.62
C ASP A 321 9.54 -0.70 -22.07
N TYR A 322 8.64 -1.48 -22.68
CA TYR A 322 8.39 -2.88 -22.31
C TYR A 322 9.48 -3.81 -22.85
N LEU A 323 10.16 -3.41 -23.93
CA LEU A 323 11.26 -4.17 -24.52
C LEU A 323 12.60 -3.88 -23.85
N ASN A 324 12.77 -2.69 -23.28
CA ASN A 324 14.00 -2.20 -22.66
C ASN A 324 13.75 -1.76 -21.20
N THR A 325 13.10 -2.62 -20.43
CA THR A 325 12.81 -2.35 -19.01
C THR A 325 14.10 -2.48 -18.18
N PRO A 326 14.42 -1.54 -17.28
CA PRO A 326 15.58 -1.66 -16.40
C PRO A 326 15.43 -2.84 -15.42
N GLN A 327 16.55 -3.28 -14.86
CA GLN A 327 16.60 -4.34 -13.86
C GLN A 327 16.03 -3.86 -12.51
N PRO A 328 15.41 -4.75 -11.70
CA PRO A 328 14.93 -4.39 -10.37
C PRO A 328 16.12 -4.06 -9.45
N THR A 329 16.05 -2.90 -8.79
CA THR A 329 17.11 -2.39 -7.90
C THR A 329 16.91 -2.79 -6.44
N GLU A 330 15.67 -3.00 -6.02
CA GLU A 330 15.32 -3.31 -4.64
C GLU A 330 14.62 -4.68 -4.52
N PRO A 331 15.19 -5.64 -3.78
CA PRO A 331 14.56 -6.93 -3.54
C PRO A 331 13.39 -6.82 -2.56
N ARG A 332 12.29 -7.50 -2.87
CA ARG A 332 11.07 -7.54 -2.06
C ARG A 332 10.64 -8.97 -1.79
N VAL A 333 9.82 -9.14 -0.75
CA VAL A 333 9.18 -10.41 -0.46
C VAL A 333 8.35 -10.84 -1.68
N GLY A 334 8.49 -12.10 -2.08
CA GLY A 334 7.84 -12.68 -3.27
C GLY A 334 8.72 -12.70 -4.52
N ASP A 335 9.85 -11.99 -4.55
CA ASP A 335 10.78 -12.06 -5.68
C ASP A 335 11.48 -13.43 -5.73
N VAL A 336 11.69 -13.95 -6.94
CA VAL A 336 12.53 -15.12 -7.18
C VAL A 336 13.93 -14.66 -7.54
N VAL A 337 14.91 -15.20 -6.85
CA VAL A 337 16.31 -14.80 -6.91
C VAL A 337 17.21 -15.98 -7.25
N TYR A 338 18.32 -15.69 -7.92
CA TYR A 338 19.36 -16.66 -8.20
C TYR A 338 20.60 -16.35 -7.35
N PRO A 339 21.03 -17.26 -6.45
CA PRO A 339 22.22 -17.06 -5.63
C PRO A 339 23.47 -16.91 -6.51
N THR A 340 24.24 -15.85 -6.27
CA THR A 340 25.52 -15.60 -6.95
C THR A 340 26.69 -16.30 -6.24
N ALA A 341 26.52 -16.66 -4.97
CA ALA A 341 27.54 -17.37 -4.19
C ALA A 341 27.45 -18.89 -4.40
N HIS A 342 28.56 -19.50 -4.85
CA HIS A 342 28.70 -20.94 -5.11
C HIS A 342 28.30 -21.87 -3.94
N ARG A 343 28.28 -21.39 -2.69
CA ARG A 343 27.94 -22.21 -1.51
C ARG A 343 26.43 -22.39 -1.29
N LEU A 344 25.56 -21.70 -2.03
CA LEU A 344 24.10 -21.70 -1.81
C LEU A 344 23.31 -22.59 -2.79
N GLY A 345 23.99 -23.48 -3.52
CA GLY A 345 23.33 -24.61 -4.20
C GLY A 345 22.69 -24.32 -5.55
N GLY A 346 23.02 -23.21 -6.23
CA GLY A 346 22.79 -23.01 -7.68
C GLY A 346 21.34 -23.07 -8.17
N ARG A 347 20.35 -23.06 -7.27
CA ARG A 347 18.92 -23.10 -7.57
C ARG A 347 18.26 -21.75 -7.29
N ALA A 348 17.18 -21.47 -8.01
CA ALA A 348 16.34 -20.32 -7.73
C ALA A 348 15.70 -20.43 -6.33
N LEU A 349 15.61 -19.30 -5.62
CA LEU A 349 15.03 -19.19 -4.29
C LEU A 349 13.97 -18.09 -4.28
N THR A 350 12.90 -18.26 -3.52
CA THR A 350 11.83 -17.27 -3.38
C THR A 350 11.98 -16.54 -2.05
N LEU A 351 12.04 -15.21 -2.08
CA LEU A 351 12.12 -14.40 -0.87
C LEU A 351 10.80 -14.46 -0.09
N LYS A 352 10.85 -14.86 1.18
CA LYS A 352 9.66 -15.09 2.02
C LYS A 352 9.42 -13.98 3.03
N GLU A 353 10.46 -13.55 3.73
CA GLU A 353 10.33 -12.59 4.83
C GLU A 353 11.64 -11.82 4.98
N ARG A 354 11.55 -10.52 5.27
CA ARG A 354 12.72 -9.68 5.54
C ARG A 354 13.10 -9.79 7.02
N VAL A 355 14.36 -10.09 7.30
CA VAL A 355 14.87 -10.22 8.67
C VAL A 355 15.83 -9.10 8.99
N THR A 356 15.43 -8.23 9.91
CA THR A 356 16.22 -7.07 10.35
C THR A 356 17.35 -7.42 11.32
N GLY A 357 17.25 -8.58 12.00
CA GLY A 357 18.22 -9.04 13.01
C GLY A 357 19.54 -9.62 12.48
N TYR A 358 19.66 -9.83 11.15
CA TYR A 358 20.86 -10.40 10.50
C TYR A 358 21.53 -9.44 9.52
N ASN A 359 21.19 -8.15 9.55
CA ASN A 359 21.81 -7.14 8.69
C ASN A 359 23.31 -7.04 9.04
N HIS A 360 24.19 -7.47 8.13
CA HIS A 360 25.64 -7.43 8.32
C HIS A 360 26.33 -6.85 7.07
N GLU A 361 27.30 -5.95 7.27
CA GLU A 361 28.02 -5.23 6.21
C GLU A 361 28.57 -6.14 5.08
N ARG A 362 28.91 -7.39 5.43
CA ARG A 362 29.50 -8.39 4.51
C ARG A 362 28.51 -8.91 3.46
N TYR A 363 27.24 -9.10 3.81
CA TYR A 363 26.23 -9.71 2.93
C TYR A 363 25.13 -8.73 2.53
N GLY A 364 25.25 -7.50 3.03
CA GLY A 364 24.57 -6.29 2.60
C GLY A 364 23.42 -5.87 3.51
N LYS A 365 22.62 -4.90 3.08
CA LYS A 365 21.75 -4.12 3.98
C LYS A 365 20.42 -4.82 4.24
N ASN A 366 20.01 -5.71 3.35
CA ASN A 366 18.76 -6.44 3.43
C ASN A 366 19.02 -7.94 3.45
N CYS A 367 18.50 -8.61 4.49
CA CYS A 367 18.52 -10.06 4.59
C CYS A 367 17.10 -10.62 4.52
N PHE A 368 16.95 -11.75 3.84
CA PHE A 368 15.65 -12.40 3.62
C PHE A 368 15.72 -13.89 3.96
N LEU A 369 14.66 -14.42 4.58
CA LEU A 369 14.40 -15.85 4.60
C LEU A 369 13.89 -16.29 3.23
N THR A 370 14.23 -17.52 2.85
CA THR A 370 13.77 -18.11 1.58
C THR A 370 12.71 -19.18 1.82
N LYS A 371 11.82 -19.43 0.86
CA LYS A 371 10.83 -20.51 0.98
C LYS A 371 11.49 -21.90 0.97
N GLU A 372 12.57 -22.04 0.22
CA GLU A 372 13.18 -23.33 -0.12
C GLU A 372 14.32 -23.74 0.82
N SER A 373 14.75 -22.87 1.73
CA SER A 373 15.75 -23.18 2.74
C SER A 373 15.45 -22.51 4.08
N SER A 374 15.87 -23.15 5.17
CA SER A 374 15.79 -22.60 6.53
C SER A 374 16.82 -21.49 6.81
N GLY A 375 17.63 -21.12 5.81
CA GLY A 375 18.65 -20.09 5.90
C GLY A 375 18.15 -18.72 5.46
N TRP A 376 18.98 -17.72 5.72
CA TRP A 376 18.82 -16.36 5.21
C TRP A 376 19.78 -16.09 4.05
N ILE A 377 19.42 -15.14 3.19
CA ILE A 377 20.25 -14.65 2.09
C ILE A 377 20.28 -13.12 2.08
N GLY A 378 21.46 -12.54 1.95
CA GLY A 378 21.65 -11.09 1.85
C GLY A 378 21.58 -10.58 0.41
N ASP A 379 21.17 -9.32 0.22
CA ASP A 379 21.03 -8.66 -1.08
C ASP A 379 22.29 -8.72 -1.98
N LYS A 380 23.50 -8.78 -1.42
CA LYS A 380 24.75 -8.95 -2.19
C LYS A 380 25.00 -10.38 -2.67
N GLN A 381 24.20 -11.36 -2.23
CA GLN A 381 24.42 -12.79 -2.48
C GLN A 381 23.52 -13.37 -3.56
N PHE A 382 22.67 -12.56 -4.19
CA PHE A 382 21.77 -12.99 -5.23
C PHE A 382 21.53 -11.89 -6.27
N ARG A 383 20.97 -12.29 -7.40
CA ARG A 383 20.34 -11.40 -8.38
C ARG A 383 18.87 -11.77 -8.52
N ILE A 384 18.00 -10.80 -8.75
CA ILE A 384 16.58 -11.06 -8.98
C ILE A 384 16.42 -11.58 -10.41
N ILE A 385 15.63 -12.66 -10.57
CA ILE A 385 15.37 -13.28 -11.86
C ILE A 385 13.89 -13.26 -12.25
N ASP A 386 13.00 -13.15 -11.27
CA ASP A 386 11.56 -12.96 -11.46
C ASP A 386 11.04 -12.00 -10.38
N ASP A 387 10.48 -10.87 -10.80
CA ASP A 387 9.90 -9.86 -9.91
C ASP A 387 8.37 -9.76 -10.07
N SER A 388 7.73 -10.82 -10.57
CA SER A 388 6.27 -10.88 -10.75
C SER A 388 5.50 -10.90 -9.42
N ARG A 389 6.15 -11.29 -8.32
CA ARG A 389 5.63 -11.32 -6.93
C ARG A 389 4.25 -11.99 -6.85
N ASP A 390 4.24 -13.32 -6.89
CA ASP A 390 3.05 -14.20 -6.96
C ASP A 390 1.74 -13.57 -6.43
N GLN A 391 1.00 -12.95 -7.34
CA GLN A 391 -0.41 -12.61 -7.20
C GLN A 391 -1.12 -13.33 -8.36
N GLU A 392 -1.70 -14.48 -8.01
CA GLU A 392 -2.66 -15.31 -8.75
C GLU A 392 -2.20 -16.29 -9.86
N THR A 393 -2.30 -17.56 -9.45
CA THR A 393 -2.68 -18.80 -10.16
C THR A 393 -1.79 -19.36 -11.27
N GLU A 394 -1.05 -20.39 -10.86
CA GLU A 394 -0.62 -21.52 -11.69
C GLU A 394 -1.84 -22.20 -12.35
N VAL A 395 -1.82 -22.32 -13.67
CA VAL A 395 -2.46 -23.45 -14.34
C VAL A 395 -1.32 -24.34 -14.80
N THR A 396 -1.00 -25.34 -13.98
CA THR A 396 -0.16 -26.47 -14.35
C THR A 396 -0.93 -27.27 -15.41
N ALA A 397 -0.61 -27.05 -16.68
CA ALA A 397 -1.04 -27.96 -17.73
C ALA A 397 -0.31 -29.30 -17.53
N VAL A 398 -1.01 -30.27 -16.95
CA VAL A 398 -0.61 -31.69 -17.01
C VAL A 398 -0.90 -32.18 -18.42
N ALA A 399 0.13 -32.74 -19.06
CA ALA A 399 0.06 -33.37 -20.38
C ALA A 399 -0.76 -34.66 -20.37
#